data_AF-A0A972V6T0-F1
#
_entry.id   AF-A0A972V6T0-F1
#
_cell.length_a   1.000
_cell.length_b   1.000
_cell.length_c   1.000
_cell.angle_alpha   90.00
_cell.angle_beta   90.00
_cell.angle_gamma   90.00
#
_symmetry.space_group_name_H-M   'P 1'
#
loop_
_entity.id
_entity.type
_entity.pdbx_description
1 polymer ?
#
loop_
_entity_poly.entity_id
_entity_poly.type
_entity_poly.pdbx_seq_one_letter_code
_entity_poly.pdbx_strand_id
1 'polypeptide(L)' 'MTGGSDDPVGGQNGITALEKHYVKTGHEDLACRIYPGGRHEMFNETNRDEFSTDVLQWVLSKLPGVTGV' A
#
# COMPACT_ATOMS: atom_id res chain seq x y z
N MET A 1 -3.97 1.87 0.77
CA MET A 1 -4.24 0.54 0.19
C MET A 1 -2.98 0.05 -0.46
N THR A 2 -2.55 -1.16 -0.12
CA THR A 2 -1.31 -1.74 -0.63
C THR A 2 -1.48 -3.23 -0.89
N GLY A 3 -0.67 -3.79 -1.78
CA GLY A 3 -0.60 -5.24 -2.00
C GLY A 3 0.20 -5.62 -3.23
N GLY A 4 0.44 -6.92 -3.40
CA GLY A 4 1.19 -7.46 -4.52
C GLY A 4 0.37 -7.48 -5.81
N SER A 5 1.03 -7.26 -6.97
CA SER A 5 0.35 -7.33 -8.27
C SER A 5 -0.21 -8.72 -8.59
N ASP A 6 0.45 -9.76 -8.07
CA ASP A 6 0.23 -11.17 -8.41
C ASP A 6 -0.51 -11.92 -7.29
N ASP A 7 -1.09 -11.19 -6.33
CA ASP A 7 -1.97 -11.76 -5.31
C ASP A 7 -3.28 -12.27 -5.97
N PRO A 8 -3.60 -13.58 -5.86
CA PRO A 8 -4.83 -14.13 -6.42
C PRO A 8 -6.11 -13.66 -5.71
N VAL A 9 -6.00 -13.05 -4.52
CA VAL A 9 -7.17 -12.58 -3.75
C VAL A 9 -7.60 -11.20 -4.22
N GLY A 10 -6.66 -10.24 -4.23
CA GLY A 10 -6.94 -8.85 -4.60
C GLY A 10 -6.20 -8.43 -5.87
N GLY A 11 -4.88 -8.64 -5.90
CA GLY A 11 -4.00 -8.26 -7.00
C GLY A 11 -4.14 -6.80 -7.40
N GLN A 12 -3.58 -6.45 -8.56
CA GLN A 12 -3.68 -5.09 -9.09
C GLN A 12 -5.14 -4.65 -9.33
N ASN A 13 -5.98 -5.55 -9.84
CA ASN A 13 -7.36 -5.24 -10.23
C ASN A 13 -8.24 -4.90 -9.02
N GLY A 14 -8.16 -5.69 -7.95
CA GLY A 14 -8.95 -5.49 -6.73
C GLY A 14 -8.54 -4.21 -5.99
N ILE A 15 -7.24 -3.96 -5.87
CA ILE A 15 -6.72 -2.75 -5.23
C ILE A 15 -7.15 -1.50 -6.01
N THR A 16 -7.02 -1.51 -7.33
CA THR A 16 -7.43 -0.38 -8.19
C THR A 16 -8.94 -0.15 -8.14
N ALA A 17 -9.74 -1.22 -8.06
CA ALA A 17 -11.19 -1.11 -7.93
C ALA A 17 -11.59 -0.48 -6.59
N LEU A 18 -10.92 -0.87 -5.50
CA LEU A 18 -11.15 -0.32 -4.16
C LEU A 18 -10.73 1.16 -4.08
N GLU A 19 -9.59 1.52 -4.67
CA GLU A 19 -9.15 2.92 -4.75
C GLU A 19 -10.18 3.80 -5.46
N LYS A 20 -10.64 3.36 -6.64
CA LYS A 20 -11.69 4.08 -7.39
C LYS A 20 -12.97 4.24 -6.57
N HIS A 21 -13.34 3.22 -5.79
CA HIS A 21 -14.51 3.30 -4.92
C HIS A 21 -14.35 4.35 -3.81
N TYR A 22 -13.20 4.39 -3.14
CA TYR A 22 -12.94 5.38 -2.10
C TYR A 22 -12.88 6.81 -2.65
N VAL A 23 -12.23 7.01 -3.80
CA VAL A 23 -12.22 8.31 -4.49
C VAL A 23 -13.64 8.74 -4.84
N LYS A 24 -14.47 7.83 -5.40
CA LYS A 24 -15.86 8.13 -5.76
C LYS A 24 -16.73 8.49 -4.55
N THR A 25 -16.40 8.00 -3.36
CA THR A 25 -17.15 8.25 -2.13
C THR A 25 -16.62 9.44 -1.33
N GLY A 26 -15.68 10.21 -1.89
CA GLY A 26 -15.20 11.47 -1.29
C GLY A 26 -14.09 11.30 -0.25
N HIS A 27 -13.37 10.18 -0.25
CA HIS A 27 -12.20 10.01 0.61
C HIS A 27 -11.01 10.74 -0.02
N GLU A 28 -10.50 11.78 0.65
CA GLU A 28 -9.46 12.66 0.10
C GLU A 28 -8.04 12.26 0.55
N ASP A 29 -7.89 11.66 1.74
CA ASP A 29 -6.61 11.17 2.25
C ASP A 29 -6.43 9.69 1.96
N LEU A 30 -6.01 9.38 0.73
CA LEU A 30 -5.76 8.03 0.24
C LEU A 30 -4.34 7.89 -0.30
N ALA A 31 -3.68 6.79 0.06
CA ALA A 31 -2.44 6.35 -0.57
C ALA A 31 -2.66 4.97 -1.20
N CYS A 32 -2.20 4.78 -2.42
CA CYS A 32 -2.28 3.50 -3.14
C CYS A 32 -0.89 3.09 -3.65
N ARG A 33 -0.46 1.86 -3.34
CA ARG A 33 0.84 1.34 -3.77
C ARG A 33 0.72 -0.15 -4.10
N ILE A 34 1.03 -0.52 -5.34
CA ILE A 34 0.98 -1.90 -5.82
C ILE A 34 2.40 -2.34 -6.14
N TYR A 35 2.81 -3.48 -5.61
CA TYR A 35 4.19 -3.95 -5.69
C TYR A 35 4.31 -5.03 -6.78
N PRO A 36 5.04 -4.77 -7.88
CA PRO A 36 5.18 -5.71 -8.98
C PRO A 36 5.80 -7.04 -8.52
N GLY A 37 5.20 -8.16 -8.94
CA GLY A 37 5.64 -9.52 -8.61
C GLY A 37 5.38 -9.96 -7.17
N GLY A 38 4.87 -9.08 -6.29
CA GLY A 38 4.45 -9.46 -4.95
C GLY A 38 3.17 -10.29 -5.00
N ARG A 39 3.03 -11.25 -4.08
CA ARG A 39 1.78 -12.00 -3.87
C ARG A 39 1.10 -11.52 -2.60
N HIS A 40 0.58 -12.43 -1.78
CA HIS A 40 -0.32 -12.10 -0.67
C HIS A 40 0.43 -11.63 0.60
N GLU A 41 1.57 -12.24 0.92
CA GLU A 41 2.27 -12.01 2.19
C GLU A 41 3.39 -10.97 2.05
N MET A 42 3.05 -9.70 1.75
CA MET A 42 4.02 -8.65 1.37
C MET A 42 5.25 -8.50 2.29
N PHE A 43 5.13 -8.74 3.60
CA PHE A 43 6.27 -8.71 4.53
C PHE A 43 7.25 -9.88 4.35
N ASN A 44 6.83 -10.94 3.67
CA ASN A 44 7.58 -12.16 3.36
C ASN A 44 7.95 -12.27 1.86
N GLU A 45 7.59 -11.30 1.03
CA GLU A 45 7.90 -11.30 -0.41
C GLU A 45 9.32 -10.77 -0.70
N THR A 46 9.76 -10.91 -1.95
CA THR A 46 11.09 -10.43 -2.41
C THR A 46 11.26 -8.91 -2.32
N ASN A 47 10.16 -8.17 -2.36
CA ASN A 47 10.08 -6.71 -2.25
C ASN A 47 9.72 -6.23 -0.83
N ARG A 48 9.88 -7.09 0.19
CA ARG A 48 9.55 -6.76 1.60
C ARG A 48 10.24 -5.49 2.11
N ASP A 49 11.46 -5.20 1.65
CA ASP A 49 12.26 -4.07 2.16
C ASP A 49 11.68 -2.75 1.62
N GLU A 50 11.27 -2.73 0.35
CA GLU A 50 10.53 -1.62 -0.27
C GLU A 50 9.18 -1.44 0.44
N PHE A 51 8.43 -2.54 0.60
CA PHE A 51 7.12 -2.53 1.26
C PHE A 51 7.20 -1.98 2.69
N SER A 52 8.17 -2.46 3.48
CA SER A 52 8.34 -2.04 4.88
C SER A 52 8.73 -0.57 4.98
N THR A 53 9.57 -0.09 4.06
CA THR A 53 9.96 1.32 3.98
C THR A 53 8.77 2.22 3.68
N ASP A 54 7.98 1.88 2.66
CA ASP A 54 6.80 2.63 2.27
C ASP A 54 5.74 2.68 3.40
N VAL A 55 5.51 1.56 4.11
CA VAL A 55 4.62 1.53 5.27
C VAL A 55 5.13 2.43 6.39
N LEU A 56 6.43 2.35 6.72
CA LEU A 56 7.03 3.20 7.75
C LEU A 56 6.90 4.68 7.39
N GLN A 57 7.22 5.05 6.15
CA GLN A 57 7.08 6.42 5.68
C GLN A 57 5.63 6.91 5.75
N TRP A 58 4.67 6.06 5.37
CA TRP A 58 3.26 6.41 5.50
C TRP A 58 2.87 6.65 6.96
N VAL A 59 3.26 5.77 7.89
CA VAL A 59 2.98 5.97 9.33
C VAL A 59 3.61 7.26 9.84
N LEU A 60 4.89 7.50 9.54
CA LEU A 60 5.60 8.72 9.95
C LEU A 60 4.93 9.98 9.39
N SER A 61 4.41 9.94 8.17
CA SER A 61 3.68 11.07 7.58
C SER A 61 2.40 11.45 8.34
N LYS A 62 1.83 10.52 9.13
CA LYS A 62 0.61 10.71 9.92
C LYS A 62 0.89 11.09 11.38
N LEU A 63 2.14 11.02 11.82
CA LEU A 63 2.53 11.32 13.20
C LEU A 63 3.21 12.70 13.27
N PRO A 64 2.53 13.75 13.76
CA PRO A 64 3.16 15.05 13.92
C PRO A 64 4.25 15.00 15.00
N GLY A 65 5.46 15.45 14.66
CA GLY A 65 6.57 15.62 15.61
C GLY A 65 7.56 14.48 15.73
N VAL A 66 7.41 13.39 14.96
CA VAL A 66 8.44 12.35 14.84
C VAL A 66 9.34 12.69 13.65
N THR A 67 10.35 13.52 13.89
CA THR A 67 11.45 13.73 12.93
C THR A 67 12.56 12.71 13.16
N GLY A 68 12.66 11.76 12.24
CA GLY A 68 13.91 11.06 11.94
C GLY A 68 14.19 9.77 12.72
N VAL A 69 14.60 8.76 11.97
CA VAL A 69 15.79 7.98 12.29
C VAL A 69 16.88 8.42 11.32
#